data_AF-A0AA51CDN2-F1
#
_entry.id   AF-A0AA51CDN2-F1
#
_cell.length_a   1.000
_cell.length_b   1.000
_cell.length_c   1.000
_cell.angle_alpha   90.00
_cell.angle_beta   90.00
_cell.angle_gamma   90.00
#
_symmetry.space_group_name_H-M   'P 1'
#
loop_
_entity.id
_entity.type
_entity.pdbx_description
1 polymer ?
#
loop_
_entity_poly.entity_id
_entity_poly.type
_entity_poly.pdbx_seq_one_letter_code
_entity_poly.pdbx_strand_id
1 'polypeptide(L)'
;MAEFTGNFKLEKPAQNEFYNVEVQNQNMDKIDAALAEAGNDPQLEVDVAEIKARIGTTVDTGGSETGGTIFAKLNKVIHDTWGMVTSIGKTDDTGATETTGTVMGKLNKLVHMDLNVTAKIVCKGLIGTKFTISHNDKYLDPFVIEITVSNSVQVEGNIYAVITPVPIGNYNVVVELSGKTKNSTVNVSTVGEFFMIPYSFYTPIQNFTTNGTLTIPEGVSKIFITAIGGGGYGGRGAEKRDEILGGPGGGGGDKGELVIKKEYAVTPGSTHAITIGTGGYIPSAKDGKPTIMGTLLTLSGGLGGTDATSRTNGTGHGSAGNGGGGSYGDSGKAATDVNGGAGGAKGVKEPVSGTQYNGGGGGGGGGGGIDFDGEQSSAAKGGDGGQGGKNTGGYASSGENGSGYGSGGGGGGGMGSSASSLLGGYGGSGKNGIVIIYTGINIVG
;
A
#
# COMPACT_ATOMS: atom_id res chain seq x y z
N MET A 1 96.22 -14.74 -70.75
CA MET A 1 94.80 -14.39 -71.00
C MET A 1 94.31 -13.65 -69.77
N ALA A 2 93.59 -12.54 -69.95
CA ALA A 2 93.00 -11.79 -68.85
C ALA A 2 91.96 -12.63 -68.10
N GLU A 3 91.95 -12.57 -66.76
CA GLU A 3 90.92 -13.18 -65.93
C GLU A 3 89.88 -12.13 -65.53
N PHE A 4 88.60 -12.49 -65.45
CA PHE A 4 87.52 -11.56 -65.09
C PHE A 4 86.75 -12.02 -63.84
N THR A 5 86.13 -11.08 -63.13
CA THR A 5 85.21 -11.37 -62.00
C THR A 5 83.85 -11.87 -62.50
N GLY A 6 83.09 -12.57 -61.64
CA GLY A 6 81.84 -13.25 -62.03
C GLY A 6 80.67 -12.31 -62.37
N ASN A 7 80.44 -11.28 -61.55
CA ASN A 7 79.23 -10.45 -61.59
C ASN A 7 79.35 -9.30 -62.60
N PHE A 8 80.34 -8.42 -62.41
CA PHE A 8 80.52 -7.21 -63.24
C PHE A 8 81.57 -7.36 -64.34
N LYS A 9 82.13 -8.57 -64.53
CA LYS A 9 83.17 -8.87 -65.52
C LYS A 9 84.34 -7.87 -65.47
N LEU A 10 84.81 -7.60 -64.25
CA LEU A 10 85.95 -6.72 -63.99
C LEU A 10 87.23 -7.50 -64.25
N GLU A 11 88.18 -6.89 -64.96
CA GLU A 11 89.46 -7.53 -65.27
C GLU A 11 90.34 -7.58 -64.02
N LYS A 12 90.83 -8.77 -63.68
CA LYS A 12 91.73 -8.97 -62.53
C LYS A 12 93.16 -8.59 -62.95
N PRO A 13 93.93 -7.92 -62.08
CA PRO A 13 95.32 -7.60 -62.37
C PRO A 13 96.16 -8.86 -62.54
N ALA A 14 96.96 -8.94 -63.61
CA ALA A 14 97.95 -10.01 -63.78
C ALA A 14 99.20 -9.71 -62.93
N GLN A 15 99.84 -10.76 -62.39
CA GLN A 15 100.94 -10.62 -61.42
C GLN A 15 102.19 -9.89 -61.98
N ASN A 16 102.33 -9.83 -63.30
CA ASN A 16 103.43 -9.17 -64.02
C ASN A 16 103.06 -7.76 -64.55
N GLU A 17 101.81 -7.33 -64.40
CA GLU A 17 101.35 -5.99 -64.79
C GLU A 17 101.42 -5.08 -63.57
N PHE A 18 102.55 -4.41 -63.39
CA PHE A 18 102.77 -3.45 -62.30
C PHE A 18 101.77 -2.29 -62.37
N TYR A 19 100.62 -2.44 -61.70
CA TYR A 19 99.55 -1.44 -61.55
C TYR A 19 99.16 -0.74 -62.85
N ASN A 20 98.55 -1.49 -63.79
CA ASN A 20 97.96 -0.88 -64.97
C ASN A 20 96.72 -0.03 -64.59
N VAL A 21 96.94 1.27 -64.47
CA VAL A 21 95.91 2.26 -64.09
C VAL A 21 94.76 2.29 -65.12
N GLU A 22 95.02 1.96 -66.39
CA GLU A 22 93.99 1.93 -67.42
C GLU A 22 92.94 0.85 -67.15
N VAL A 23 93.38 -0.35 -66.76
CA VAL A 23 92.49 -1.46 -66.41
C VAL A 23 91.67 -1.13 -65.16
N GLN A 24 92.29 -0.46 -64.18
CA GLN A 24 91.58 -0.02 -62.98
C GLN A 24 90.51 1.03 -63.30
N ASN A 25 90.81 2.02 -64.15
CA ASN A 25 89.85 3.03 -64.57
C ASN A 25 88.68 2.39 -65.32
N GLN A 26 88.95 1.48 -66.26
CA GLN A 26 87.91 0.73 -66.98
C GLN A 26 87.01 -0.08 -66.06
N ASN A 27 87.58 -0.70 -65.02
CA ASN A 27 86.79 -1.41 -64.02
C ASN A 27 85.96 -0.45 -63.15
N MET A 28 86.50 0.72 -62.82
CA MET A 28 85.78 1.75 -62.07
C MET A 28 84.59 2.27 -62.88
N ASP A 29 84.77 2.52 -64.18
CA ASP A 29 83.70 2.95 -65.08
C ASP A 29 82.59 1.89 -65.18
N LYS A 30 82.96 0.59 -65.25
CA LYS A 30 81.99 -0.52 -65.22
C LYS A 30 81.22 -0.58 -63.90
N ILE A 31 81.88 -0.33 -62.77
CA ILE A 31 81.24 -0.32 -61.46
C ILE A 31 80.30 0.88 -61.34
N ASP A 32 80.73 2.07 -61.77
CA ASP A 32 79.94 3.29 -61.74
C ASP A 32 78.67 3.16 -62.59
N ALA A 33 78.80 2.65 -63.82
CA ALA A 33 77.65 2.38 -64.69
C ALA A 33 76.66 1.38 -64.07
N ALA A 34 77.15 0.28 -63.50
CA ALA A 34 76.28 -0.72 -62.87
C ALA A 34 75.61 -0.18 -61.60
N LEU A 35 76.29 0.66 -60.82
CA LEU A 35 75.72 1.33 -59.65
C LEU A 35 74.65 2.35 -60.07
N ALA A 36 74.88 3.09 -61.15
CA ALA A 36 73.91 4.04 -61.69
C ALA A 36 72.64 3.34 -62.21
N GLU A 37 72.77 2.19 -62.86
CA GLU A 37 71.63 1.37 -63.30
C GLU A 37 70.86 0.76 -62.12
N ALA A 38 71.54 0.23 -61.10
CA ALA A 38 70.88 -0.36 -59.93
C ALA A 38 70.23 0.69 -59.01
N GLY A 39 70.77 1.92 -58.97
CA GLY A 39 70.24 3.02 -58.18
C GLY A 39 69.02 3.71 -58.82
N ASN A 40 68.84 3.55 -60.14
CA ASN A 40 67.78 4.19 -60.91
C ASN A 40 66.87 3.16 -61.57
N ASP A 41 66.17 2.34 -60.79
CA ASP A 41 65.06 1.54 -61.32
C ASP A 41 63.83 2.45 -61.49
N PRO A 42 63.48 2.85 -62.73
CA PRO A 42 62.39 3.80 -62.96
C PRO A 42 61.04 3.20 -62.60
N GLN A 43 60.91 1.87 -62.62
CA GLN A 43 59.67 1.19 -62.26
C GLN A 43 59.41 1.29 -60.76
N LEU A 44 60.44 1.16 -59.94
CA LEU A 44 60.34 1.36 -58.49
C LEU A 44 59.92 2.80 -58.15
N GLU A 45 60.43 3.79 -58.86
CA GLU A 45 60.03 5.19 -58.67
C GLU A 45 58.55 5.42 -59.04
N VAL A 46 58.10 4.82 -60.15
CA VAL A 46 56.69 4.84 -60.58
C VAL A 46 55.77 4.14 -59.58
N ASP A 47 56.13 2.94 -59.12
CA ASP A 47 55.32 2.15 -58.19
C ASP A 47 55.20 2.85 -56.83
N VAL A 48 56.29 3.43 -56.34
CA VAL A 48 56.29 4.22 -55.09
C VAL A 48 55.46 5.49 -55.24
N ALA A 49 55.49 6.15 -56.40
CA ALA A 49 54.66 7.30 -56.69
C ALA A 49 53.16 6.93 -56.73
N GLU A 50 52.80 5.80 -57.35
CA GLU A 50 51.41 5.31 -57.41
C GLU A 50 50.87 4.95 -56.01
N ILE A 51 51.68 4.29 -55.18
CA ILE A 51 51.31 3.98 -53.79
C ILE A 51 51.10 5.26 -52.99
N LYS A 52 52.02 6.23 -53.07
CA LYS A 52 51.89 7.52 -52.38
C LYS A 52 50.66 8.30 -52.82
N ALA A 53 50.34 8.27 -54.11
CA ALA A 53 49.15 8.93 -54.66
C ALA A 53 47.84 8.33 -54.14
N ARG A 54 47.84 7.06 -53.69
CA ARG A 54 46.66 6.37 -53.15
C ARG A 54 46.53 6.48 -51.63
N ILE A 55 47.64 6.56 -50.89
CA ILE A 55 47.61 6.66 -49.42
C ILE A 55 47.01 8.01 -48.97
N GLY A 56 45.93 7.97 -48.19
CA GLY A 56 45.37 9.15 -47.50
C GLY A 56 44.48 10.04 -48.35
N THR A 57 44.11 9.63 -49.57
CA THR A 57 43.14 10.38 -50.37
C THR A 57 41.70 10.02 -49.99
N THR A 58 40.83 11.01 -49.95
CA THR A 58 39.39 10.83 -49.65
C THR A 58 38.59 10.43 -50.89
N VAL A 59 39.21 10.41 -52.06
CA VAL A 59 38.56 10.10 -53.34
C VAL A 59 38.51 8.60 -53.63
N ASP A 60 39.33 7.79 -52.96
CA ASP A 60 39.30 6.32 -53.09
C ASP A 60 38.07 5.79 -52.35
N THR A 61 36.95 5.78 -53.07
CA THR A 61 35.59 5.43 -52.62
C THR A 61 35.12 4.19 -53.37
N GLY A 62 34.17 3.44 -52.80
CA GLY A 62 33.60 2.25 -53.47
C GLY A 62 34.21 0.91 -53.08
N GLY A 63 34.94 0.82 -51.95
CA GLY A 63 35.31 -0.46 -51.36
C GLY A 63 34.05 -1.25 -50.95
N SER A 64 34.04 -2.55 -51.20
CA SER A 64 33.00 -3.49 -50.74
C SER A 64 33.66 -4.73 -50.12
N GLU A 65 32.85 -5.67 -49.63
CA GLU A 65 33.37 -6.95 -49.12
C GLU A 65 34.23 -7.64 -50.19
N THR A 66 33.82 -7.60 -51.46
CA THR A 66 34.46 -8.34 -52.56
C THR A 66 35.26 -7.48 -53.55
N GLY A 67 35.11 -6.16 -53.55
CA GLY A 67 35.75 -5.26 -54.55
C GLY A 67 36.36 -3.98 -53.98
N GLY A 68 37.22 -3.33 -54.75
CA GLY A 68 37.90 -2.07 -54.39
C GLY A 68 39.28 -2.28 -53.74
N THR A 69 40.05 -1.19 -53.66
CA THR A 69 41.39 -1.17 -53.03
C THR A 69 41.29 -1.37 -51.52
N ILE A 70 42.41 -1.71 -50.87
CA ILE A 70 42.48 -1.81 -49.40
C ILE A 70 42.11 -0.47 -48.75
N PHE A 71 42.53 0.66 -49.33
CA PHE A 71 42.22 1.99 -48.79
C PHE A 71 40.75 2.37 -48.99
N ALA A 72 40.13 2.01 -50.11
CA ALA A 72 38.70 2.21 -50.30
C ALA A 72 37.86 1.39 -49.31
N LYS A 73 38.28 0.16 -48.99
CA LYS A 73 37.64 -0.67 -47.96
C LYS A 73 37.82 -0.08 -46.57
N LEU A 74 39.02 0.39 -46.23
CA LEU A 74 39.30 1.03 -44.94
C LEU A 74 38.49 2.32 -44.76
N ASN A 75 38.43 3.18 -45.79
CA ASN A 75 37.62 4.39 -45.79
C ASN A 75 36.13 4.08 -45.57
N LYS A 76 35.61 3.03 -46.20
CA LYS A 76 34.22 2.59 -45.98
C LYS A 76 33.99 2.15 -44.53
N VAL A 77 34.87 1.33 -43.96
CA VAL A 77 34.73 0.88 -42.56
C VAL A 77 34.76 2.06 -41.59
N ILE A 78 35.65 3.03 -41.80
CA ILE A 78 35.72 4.25 -40.97
C ILE A 78 34.42 5.05 -41.10
N HIS A 79 33.92 5.28 -42.32
CA HIS A 79 32.72 6.07 -42.56
C HIS A 79 31.45 5.40 -42.00
N ASP A 80 31.28 4.09 -42.21
CA ASP A 80 30.17 3.33 -41.66
C ASP A 80 30.20 3.36 -40.11
N THR A 81 31.37 3.12 -39.51
CA THR A 81 31.54 3.11 -38.05
C THR A 81 31.26 4.50 -37.46
N TRP A 82 31.75 5.57 -38.11
CA TRP A 82 31.50 6.95 -37.67
C TRP A 82 30.02 7.33 -37.81
N GLY A 83 29.36 6.89 -38.87
CA GLY A 83 27.91 7.02 -39.04
C GLY A 83 27.12 6.35 -37.92
N MET A 84 27.55 5.18 -37.47
CA MET A 84 26.96 4.50 -36.31
C MET A 84 27.14 5.31 -35.02
N VAL A 85 28.36 5.79 -34.73
CA VAL A 85 28.64 6.56 -33.50
C VAL A 85 27.85 7.87 -33.46
N THR A 86 27.76 8.58 -34.58
CA THR A 86 27.02 9.85 -34.66
C THR A 86 25.51 9.70 -34.56
N SER A 87 24.98 8.48 -34.72
CA SER A 87 23.56 8.16 -34.57
C SER A 87 23.21 7.75 -33.13
N ILE A 88 24.20 7.43 -32.29
CA ILE A 88 23.99 7.08 -30.88
C ILE A 88 23.58 8.34 -30.11
N GLY A 89 22.38 8.32 -29.50
CA GLY A 89 21.90 9.38 -28.61
C GLY A 89 21.18 10.56 -29.30
N LYS A 90 20.96 10.49 -30.61
CA LYS A 90 20.14 11.48 -31.34
C LYS A 90 18.65 11.18 -31.15
N THR A 91 17.91 12.14 -30.63
CA THR A 91 16.47 12.00 -30.32
C THR A 91 15.59 12.04 -31.56
N ASP A 92 16.11 12.53 -32.70
CA ASP A 92 15.41 12.66 -33.99
C ASP A 92 15.57 11.44 -34.91
N ASP A 93 16.35 10.43 -34.51
CA ASP A 93 16.44 9.14 -35.23
C ASP A 93 15.12 8.38 -35.08
N THR A 94 14.20 8.64 -36.00
CA THR A 94 12.80 8.19 -35.98
C THR A 94 12.43 7.33 -37.19
N GLY A 95 13.38 7.12 -38.10
CA GLY A 95 13.15 6.45 -39.39
C GLY A 95 13.06 4.93 -39.36
N ALA A 96 12.91 4.32 -38.18
CA ALA A 96 12.93 2.87 -38.05
C ALA A 96 11.54 2.21 -38.13
N THR A 97 11.51 1.08 -38.83
CA THR A 97 10.37 0.16 -38.89
C THR A 97 10.75 -1.15 -38.19
N GLU A 98 9.84 -2.13 -38.19
CA GLU A 98 10.13 -3.47 -37.65
C GLU A 98 11.29 -4.13 -38.40
N THR A 99 11.36 -3.93 -39.72
CA THR A 99 12.32 -4.61 -40.59
C THR A 99 13.45 -3.69 -41.08
N THR A 100 13.31 -2.37 -41.00
CA THR A 100 14.32 -1.39 -41.49
C THR A 100 14.68 -0.33 -40.44
N GLY A 101 15.79 0.39 -40.64
CA GLY A 101 16.25 1.46 -39.76
C GLY A 101 17.37 1.07 -38.79
N THR A 102 17.93 2.06 -38.10
CA THR A 102 19.02 1.89 -37.13
C THR A 102 18.51 1.22 -35.85
N VAL A 103 19.43 0.62 -35.07
CA VAL A 103 19.11 0.09 -33.74
C VAL A 103 18.54 1.18 -32.82
N MET A 104 19.06 2.40 -32.89
CA MET A 104 18.59 3.52 -32.08
C MET A 104 17.21 4.01 -32.50
N GLY A 105 16.91 4.09 -33.79
CA GLY A 105 15.56 4.43 -34.24
C GLY A 105 14.52 3.41 -33.81
N LYS A 106 14.87 2.11 -33.77
CA LYS A 106 13.99 1.06 -33.23
C LYS A 106 13.80 1.20 -31.72
N LEU A 107 14.88 1.46 -30.98
CA LEU A 107 14.81 1.70 -29.54
C LEU A 107 13.99 2.95 -29.22
N ASN A 108 14.15 4.03 -29.98
CA ASN A 108 13.41 5.28 -29.84
C ASN A 108 11.90 5.04 -30.08
N LYS A 109 11.55 4.28 -31.12
CA LYS A 109 10.18 3.83 -31.39
C LYS A 109 9.60 2.97 -30.26
N LEU A 110 10.39 2.09 -29.66
CA LEU A 110 9.97 1.27 -28.51
C LEU A 110 9.69 2.14 -27.26
N VAL A 111 10.51 3.16 -27.02
CA VAL A 111 10.34 4.11 -25.91
C VAL A 111 9.14 5.05 -26.15
N HIS A 112 8.80 5.34 -27.41
CA HIS A 112 7.72 6.26 -27.79
C HIS A 112 6.41 5.57 -28.18
N MET A 113 6.32 4.24 -28.11
CA MET A 113 5.11 3.48 -28.47
C MET A 113 3.98 3.72 -27.44
N ASP A 114 3.04 4.59 -27.84
CA ASP A 114 1.65 4.82 -27.40
C ASP A 114 1.28 4.74 -25.90
N LEU A 115 0.80 5.90 -25.40
CA LEU A 115 0.15 6.20 -24.12
C LEU A 115 -1.05 5.31 -23.73
N ASN A 116 -1.43 4.33 -24.56
CA ASN A 116 -2.46 3.34 -24.26
C ASN A 116 -1.90 2.07 -23.59
N VAL A 117 -0.58 1.91 -23.54
CA VAL A 117 0.12 0.74 -22.95
C VAL A 117 0.95 1.15 -21.72
N THR A 118 0.61 2.27 -21.08
CA THR A 118 1.20 2.64 -19.79
C THR A 118 0.22 2.32 -18.66
N ALA A 119 0.76 1.97 -17.50
CA ALA A 119 -0.03 2.00 -16.28
C ALA A 119 -0.42 3.45 -15.95
N LYS A 120 -1.51 3.64 -15.20
CA LYS A 120 -2.03 4.97 -14.89
C LYS A 120 -2.24 5.12 -13.39
N ILE A 121 -1.76 6.22 -12.82
CA ILE A 121 -2.11 6.62 -11.45
C ILE A 121 -3.29 7.59 -11.51
N VAL A 122 -4.25 7.40 -10.61
CA VAL A 122 -5.40 8.28 -10.43
C VAL A 122 -5.19 9.14 -9.20
N CYS A 123 -4.98 10.44 -9.44
CA CYS A 123 -4.90 11.47 -8.41
C CYS A 123 -6.30 12.04 -8.16
N LYS A 124 -7.03 11.43 -7.22
CA LYS A 124 -8.38 11.85 -6.81
C LYS A 124 -8.30 12.79 -5.62
N GLY A 125 -9.00 13.93 -5.60
CA GLY A 125 -8.89 14.97 -4.55
C GLY A 125 -9.88 16.13 -4.73
N LEU A 126 -9.81 17.15 -3.86
CA LEU A 126 -10.49 18.42 -4.11
C LEU A 126 -9.65 19.27 -5.07
N ILE A 127 -10.26 20.31 -5.65
CA ILE A 127 -9.51 21.36 -6.33
C ILE A 127 -8.46 21.96 -5.36
N GLY A 128 -7.22 22.10 -5.83
CA GLY A 128 -6.07 22.55 -5.05
C GLY A 128 -5.30 21.45 -4.32
N THR A 129 -5.74 20.18 -4.38
CA THR A 129 -4.92 19.07 -3.88
C THR A 129 -3.69 18.88 -4.77
N LYS A 130 -2.51 18.85 -4.17
CA LYS A 130 -1.23 18.59 -4.84
C LYS A 130 -0.72 17.20 -4.52
N PHE A 131 -0.20 16.51 -5.53
CA PHE A 131 0.43 15.20 -5.44
C PHE A 131 1.85 15.33 -5.95
N THR A 132 2.83 15.17 -5.06
CA THR A 132 4.23 15.02 -5.46
C THR A 132 4.53 13.52 -5.52
N ILE A 133 4.78 13.03 -6.73
CA ILE A 133 4.94 11.60 -7.01
C ILE A 133 6.40 11.34 -7.35
N SER A 134 7.02 10.41 -6.61
CA SER A 134 8.43 10.06 -6.74
C SER A 134 8.59 8.55 -6.91
N HIS A 135 9.26 8.13 -7.98
CA HIS A 135 9.58 6.72 -8.18
C HIS A 135 10.68 6.27 -7.21
N ASN A 136 10.56 5.07 -6.65
CA ASN A 136 11.49 4.58 -5.62
C ASN A 136 12.92 4.39 -6.13
N ASP A 137 13.08 4.04 -7.41
CA ASP A 137 14.39 3.74 -7.99
C ASP A 137 15.20 5.00 -8.36
N LYS A 138 14.65 6.21 -8.14
CA LYS A 138 15.30 7.52 -8.36
C LYS A 138 15.80 7.83 -9.78
N TYR A 139 15.59 6.93 -10.74
CA TYR A 139 15.91 7.16 -12.16
C TYR A 139 14.91 8.08 -12.87
N LEU A 140 13.77 8.37 -12.22
CA LEU A 140 12.76 9.31 -12.71
C LEU A 140 12.70 10.51 -11.77
N ASP A 141 12.75 11.71 -12.36
CA ASP A 141 12.54 12.93 -11.60
C ASP A 141 11.13 12.96 -11.00
N PRO A 142 10.97 13.41 -9.75
CA PRO A 142 9.66 13.62 -9.16
C PRO A 142 8.85 14.61 -9.99
N PHE A 143 7.55 14.36 -10.10
CA PHE A 143 6.62 15.28 -10.76
C PHE A 143 5.46 15.63 -9.84
N VAL A 144 4.86 16.79 -10.08
CA VAL A 144 3.79 17.34 -9.25
C VAL A 144 2.52 17.47 -10.07
N ILE A 145 1.42 16.97 -9.54
CA ILE A 145 0.08 17.14 -10.09
C ILE A 145 -0.72 17.98 -9.10
N GLU A 146 -1.21 19.13 -9.54
CA GLU A 146 -2.22 19.89 -8.81
C GLU A 146 -3.58 19.67 -9.48
N ILE A 147 -4.59 19.28 -8.71
CA ILE A 147 -5.96 19.16 -9.21
C ILE A 147 -6.50 20.58 -9.43
N THR A 148 -6.81 20.91 -10.68
CA THR A 148 -7.46 22.17 -11.05
C THR A 148 -8.74 21.89 -11.83
N VAL A 149 -9.60 22.90 -11.95
CA VAL A 149 -10.85 22.78 -12.72
C VAL A 149 -10.60 22.50 -14.22
N SER A 150 -9.41 22.83 -14.74
CA SER A 150 -9.10 22.70 -16.16
C SER A 150 -8.41 21.39 -16.53
N ASN A 151 -7.82 20.67 -15.57
CA ASN A 151 -7.07 19.43 -15.83
C ASN A 151 -7.71 18.17 -15.24
N SER A 152 -8.88 18.30 -14.61
CA SER A 152 -9.51 17.22 -13.85
C SER A 152 -10.94 16.95 -14.28
N VAL A 153 -11.43 15.76 -13.95
CA VAL A 153 -12.82 15.35 -14.17
C VAL A 153 -13.50 15.19 -12.82
N GLN A 154 -14.71 15.73 -12.67
CA GLN A 154 -15.53 15.55 -11.47
C GLN A 154 -15.99 14.10 -11.37
N VAL A 155 -15.74 13.45 -10.24
CA VAL A 155 -16.08 12.04 -10.01
C VAL A 155 -17.30 11.92 -9.12
N GLU A 156 -17.32 12.66 -8.00
CA GLU A 156 -18.39 12.60 -7.01
C GLU A 156 -18.41 13.87 -6.14
N GLY A 157 -19.54 14.58 -6.09
CA GLY A 157 -19.64 15.81 -5.31
C GLY A 157 -18.54 16.81 -5.68
N ASN A 158 -17.75 17.28 -4.71
CA ASN A 158 -16.64 18.20 -4.96
C ASN A 158 -15.30 17.48 -5.22
N ILE A 159 -15.32 16.16 -5.44
CA ILE A 159 -14.12 15.36 -5.67
C ILE A 159 -13.87 15.25 -7.18
N TYR A 160 -12.63 15.54 -7.56
CA TYR A 160 -12.13 15.53 -8.92
C TYR A 160 -10.98 14.52 -9.04
N ALA A 161 -10.69 14.09 -10.26
CA ALA A 161 -9.57 13.20 -10.53
C ALA A 161 -8.75 13.68 -11.73
N VAL A 162 -7.42 13.55 -11.60
CA VAL A 162 -6.45 13.65 -12.68
C VAL A 162 -5.84 12.28 -12.90
N ILE A 163 -5.81 11.83 -14.15
CA ILE A 163 -5.24 10.54 -14.53
C ILE A 163 -3.88 10.81 -15.17
N THR A 164 -2.84 10.19 -14.65
CA THR A 164 -1.48 10.40 -15.14
C THR A 164 -0.82 9.07 -15.51
N PRO A 165 -0.34 8.93 -16.76
CA PRO A 165 0.41 7.76 -17.18
C PRO A 165 1.75 7.71 -16.46
N VAL A 166 2.12 6.54 -15.96
CA VAL A 166 3.40 6.32 -15.27
C VAL A 166 3.96 4.94 -15.63
N PRO A 167 5.29 4.75 -15.57
CA PRO A 167 5.91 3.43 -15.63
C PRO A 167 5.43 2.50 -14.51
N ILE A 168 5.53 1.19 -14.73
CA ILE A 168 5.35 0.22 -13.64
C ILE A 168 6.43 0.43 -12.57
N GLY A 169 6.06 0.23 -11.31
CA GLY A 169 6.97 0.38 -10.19
C GLY A 169 6.31 0.88 -8.91
N ASN A 170 7.15 1.10 -7.91
CA ASN A 170 6.71 1.59 -6.61
C ASN A 170 6.93 3.10 -6.52
N TYR A 171 5.90 3.80 -6.07
CA TYR A 171 5.92 5.25 -5.93
C TYR A 171 5.68 5.65 -4.49
N ASN A 172 6.45 6.62 -4.02
CA ASN A 172 6.15 7.42 -2.85
C ASN A 172 5.34 8.64 -3.31
N VAL A 173 4.27 8.95 -2.59
CA VAL A 173 3.40 10.07 -2.88
C VAL A 173 3.27 10.96 -1.66
N VAL A 174 3.53 12.24 -1.84
CA VAL A 174 3.24 13.27 -0.85
C VAL A 174 2.00 14.02 -1.33
N VAL A 175 0.91 13.91 -0.58
CA VAL A 175 -0.34 14.59 -0.86
C VAL A 175 -0.44 15.83 0.01
N GLU A 176 -0.72 16.98 -0.58
CA GLU A 176 -0.86 18.25 0.12
C GLU A 176 -2.20 18.90 -0.19
N LEU A 177 -2.86 19.42 0.85
CA LEU A 177 -4.08 20.21 0.70
C LEU A 177 -4.18 21.23 1.83
N SER A 178 -4.31 22.51 1.47
CA SER A 178 -4.50 23.61 2.44
C SER A 178 -3.45 23.62 3.58
N GLY A 179 -2.18 23.34 3.25
CA GLY A 179 -1.06 23.32 4.20
C GLY A 179 -0.94 22.05 5.05
N LYS A 180 -1.81 21.04 4.86
CA LYS A 180 -1.67 19.70 5.45
C LYS A 180 -1.01 18.76 4.48
N THR A 181 -0.15 17.88 4.99
CA THR A 181 0.60 16.91 4.20
C THR A 181 0.33 15.49 4.68
N LYS A 182 0.14 14.55 3.74
CA LYS A 182 0.02 13.11 4.02
C LYS A 182 0.92 12.33 3.08
N ASN A 183 1.73 11.44 3.63
CA ASN A 183 2.53 10.50 2.84
C ASN A 183 1.70 9.25 2.53
N SER A 184 1.84 8.75 1.32
CA SER A 184 1.20 7.54 0.80
C SER A 184 2.17 6.80 -0.13
N THR A 185 1.84 5.56 -0.46
CA THR A 185 2.57 4.76 -1.43
C THR A 185 1.59 4.10 -2.39
N VAL A 186 2.03 3.87 -3.62
CA VAL A 186 1.26 3.13 -4.62
C VAL A 186 2.20 2.20 -5.38
N ASN A 187 1.80 0.92 -5.49
CA ASN A 187 2.49 -0.07 -6.30
C ASN A 187 1.74 -0.20 -7.62
N VAL A 188 2.40 0.21 -8.70
CA VAL A 188 1.89 0.16 -10.06
C VAL A 188 2.42 -1.12 -10.71
N SER A 189 1.66 -2.21 -10.61
CA SER A 189 2.13 -3.56 -10.93
C SER A 189 1.80 -4.02 -12.35
N THR A 190 0.87 -3.36 -13.04
CA THR A 190 0.29 -3.87 -14.30
C THR A 190 -0.06 -2.73 -15.25
N VAL A 191 0.21 -2.94 -16.54
CA VAL A 191 -0.14 -1.98 -17.60
C VAL A 191 -1.63 -2.07 -17.92
N GLY A 192 -2.25 -0.93 -18.26
CA GLY A 192 -3.66 -0.88 -18.65
C GLY A 192 -4.63 -0.77 -17.48
N GLU A 193 -4.13 -0.87 -16.24
CA GLU A 193 -4.92 -0.65 -15.03
C GLU A 193 -4.73 0.76 -14.46
N PHE A 194 -5.72 1.16 -13.66
CA PHE A 194 -5.74 2.40 -12.90
C PHE A 194 -5.39 2.11 -11.43
N PHE A 195 -4.36 2.76 -10.93
CA PHE A 195 -3.90 2.63 -9.55
C PHE A 195 -4.29 3.89 -8.77
N MET A 196 -5.08 3.72 -7.72
CA MET A 196 -5.50 4.82 -6.86
C MET A 196 -4.50 5.05 -5.73
N ILE A 197 -4.26 6.32 -5.40
CA ILE A 197 -3.41 6.71 -4.29
C ILE A 197 -4.26 6.70 -3.01
N PRO A 198 -3.99 5.82 -2.02
CA PRO A 198 -4.77 5.78 -0.79
C PRO A 198 -4.36 6.94 0.13
N TYR A 199 -5.26 7.87 0.43
CA TYR A 199 -5.03 8.92 1.43
C TYR A 199 -6.33 9.48 2.01
N SER A 200 -6.24 10.12 3.18
CA SER A 200 -7.38 10.79 3.83
C SER A 200 -6.91 11.98 4.67
N PHE A 201 -7.68 13.07 4.66
CA PHE A 201 -7.42 14.29 5.45
C PHE A 201 -8.44 14.52 6.59
N TYR A 202 -9.06 13.46 7.12
CA TYR A 202 -9.91 13.61 8.31
C TYR A 202 -9.14 14.23 9.46
N THR A 203 -9.59 15.40 9.89
CA THR A 203 -9.04 16.14 11.04
C THR A 203 -10.14 16.22 12.09
N PRO A 204 -9.91 15.72 13.32
CA PRO A 204 -10.89 15.84 14.40
C PRO A 204 -11.16 17.32 14.71
N ILE A 205 -12.43 17.70 14.78
CA ILE A 205 -12.89 19.00 15.26
C ILE A 205 -13.01 18.95 16.77
N GLN A 206 -13.76 17.97 17.26
CA GLN A 206 -14.08 17.82 18.67
C GLN A 206 -14.54 16.39 18.95
N ASN A 207 -14.27 15.93 20.17
CA ASN A 207 -14.79 14.70 20.73
C ASN A 207 -15.72 15.01 21.91
N PHE A 208 -16.78 14.22 22.05
CA PHE A 208 -17.75 14.33 23.13
C PHE A 208 -17.91 12.97 23.79
N THR A 209 -17.43 12.86 25.02
CA THR A 209 -17.66 11.73 25.93
C THR A 209 -18.69 12.07 27.02
N THR A 210 -19.07 13.34 27.09
CA THR A 210 -20.15 13.90 27.91
C THR A 210 -20.98 14.86 27.06
N ASN A 211 -22.17 15.21 27.55
CA ASN A 211 -23.05 16.17 26.86
C ASN A 211 -22.33 17.50 26.62
N GLY A 212 -22.62 18.12 25.50
CA GLY A 212 -22.00 19.38 25.13
C GLY A 212 -22.65 20.01 23.91
N THR A 213 -21.92 20.92 23.31
CA THR A 213 -22.40 21.71 22.18
C THR A 213 -21.27 21.83 21.17
N LEU A 214 -21.57 21.52 19.92
CA LEU A 214 -20.66 21.77 18.79
C LEU A 214 -21.08 23.06 18.08
N THR A 215 -20.11 23.93 17.84
CA THR A 215 -20.27 25.03 16.88
C THR A 215 -19.49 24.68 15.62
N ILE A 216 -20.17 24.70 14.47
CA ILE A 216 -19.55 24.44 13.17
C ILE A 216 -18.63 25.61 12.82
N PRO A 217 -17.34 25.39 12.54
CA PRO A 217 -16.45 26.48 12.13
C PRO A 217 -16.95 27.19 10.88
N GLU A 218 -16.65 28.48 10.77
CA GLU A 218 -16.91 29.25 9.55
C GLU A 218 -16.27 28.57 8.33
N GLY A 219 -16.98 28.57 7.19
CA GLY A 219 -16.53 27.93 5.95
C GLY A 219 -16.69 26.40 5.88
N VAL A 220 -17.17 25.72 6.93
CA VAL A 220 -17.42 24.26 6.92
C VAL A 220 -18.89 23.96 6.60
N SER A 221 -19.15 23.39 5.42
CA SER A 221 -20.50 22.98 4.99
C SER A 221 -20.75 21.46 5.07
N LYS A 222 -19.71 20.68 5.41
CA LYS A 222 -19.76 19.23 5.56
C LYS A 222 -18.92 18.77 6.74
N ILE A 223 -19.46 17.82 7.50
CA ILE A 223 -18.74 17.13 8.57
C ILE A 223 -18.92 15.62 8.45
N PHE A 224 -18.03 14.88 9.09
CA PHE A 224 -18.09 13.43 9.17
C PHE A 224 -18.18 13.04 10.63
N ILE A 225 -19.12 12.16 10.95
CA ILE A 225 -19.39 11.77 12.33
C ILE A 225 -19.11 10.28 12.48
N THR A 226 -18.31 9.96 13.49
CA THR A 226 -18.26 8.62 14.08
C THR A 226 -18.89 8.70 15.47
N ALA A 227 -19.91 7.90 15.72
CA ALA A 227 -20.63 7.94 16.99
C ALA A 227 -21.29 6.60 17.30
N ILE A 228 -21.51 6.35 18.59
CA ILE A 228 -22.24 5.18 19.08
C ILE A 228 -23.23 5.56 20.19
N GLY A 229 -24.38 4.90 20.23
CA GLY A 229 -25.31 4.93 21.38
C GLY A 229 -24.70 4.35 22.66
N GLY A 230 -25.33 4.59 23.82
CA GLY A 230 -24.94 3.89 25.05
C GLY A 230 -25.24 2.39 24.96
N GLY A 231 -24.38 1.53 25.51
CA GLY A 231 -24.61 0.08 25.54
C GLY A 231 -25.58 -0.35 26.64
N GLY A 232 -26.19 -1.52 26.52
CA GLY A 232 -27.14 -2.09 27.46
C GLY A 232 -26.51 -2.80 28.66
N TYR A 233 -27.28 -2.91 29.74
CA TYR A 233 -26.96 -3.67 30.95
C TYR A 233 -27.04 -5.18 30.69
N GLY A 234 -26.15 -5.98 31.30
CA GLY A 234 -26.29 -7.45 31.29
C GLY A 234 -27.41 -7.91 32.23
N GLY A 235 -28.24 -8.85 31.83
CA GLY A 235 -29.28 -9.42 32.67
C GLY A 235 -28.73 -10.15 33.90
N ARG A 236 -29.48 -10.14 34.99
CA ARG A 236 -29.16 -10.87 36.21
C ARG A 236 -29.31 -12.38 36.03
N GLY A 237 -28.43 -13.17 36.65
CA GLY A 237 -28.65 -14.61 36.82
C GLY A 237 -29.78 -14.91 37.81
N ALA A 238 -30.43 -16.05 37.64
CA ALA A 238 -31.53 -16.47 38.48
C ALA A 238 -31.04 -17.15 39.76
N GLU A 239 -31.90 -17.10 40.77
CA GLU A 239 -31.84 -17.99 41.92
C GLU A 239 -32.09 -19.45 41.54
N LYS A 240 -31.76 -20.37 42.45
CA LYS A 240 -32.02 -21.79 42.26
C LYS A 240 -33.51 -22.08 42.12
N ARG A 241 -33.85 -23.05 41.28
CA ARG A 241 -35.25 -23.45 41.05
C ARG A 241 -35.76 -24.36 42.17
N ASP A 242 -34.91 -25.28 42.60
CA ASP A 242 -35.19 -26.33 43.57
C ASP A 242 -33.86 -26.87 44.12
N GLU A 243 -33.89 -27.74 45.12
CA GLU A 243 -32.70 -28.29 45.79
C GLU A 243 -31.75 -29.04 44.84
N ILE A 244 -32.25 -29.46 43.68
CA ILE A 244 -31.54 -30.31 42.70
C ILE A 244 -30.99 -29.50 41.50
N LEU A 245 -31.64 -28.38 41.14
CA LEU A 245 -31.32 -27.62 39.93
C LEU A 245 -30.85 -26.19 40.27
N GLY A 246 -29.64 -25.84 39.83
CA GLY A 246 -29.13 -24.47 39.91
C GLY A 246 -30.02 -23.44 39.20
N GLY A 247 -29.73 -22.15 39.36
CA GLY A 247 -30.36 -21.09 38.59
C GLY A 247 -29.72 -20.95 37.20
N PRO A 248 -30.48 -20.59 36.16
CA PRO A 248 -29.90 -20.21 34.89
C PRO A 248 -29.19 -18.84 34.91
N GLY A 249 -28.29 -18.61 33.95
CA GLY A 249 -27.56 -17.34 33.80
C GLY A 249 -28.40 -16.27 33.09
N GLY A 250 -28.07 -15.00 33.34
CA GLY A 250 -28.67 -13.84 32.66
C GLY A 250 -28.10 -13.60 31.26
N GLY A 251 -28.84 -12.89 30.40
CA GLY A 251 -28.39 -12.57 29.05
C GLY A 251 -27.41 -11.40 29.01
N GLY A 252 -26.54 -11.31 27.99
CA GLY A 252 -25.71 -10.12 27.75
C GLY A 252 -26.52 -8.92 27.26
N GLY A 253 -26.04 -7.71 27.54
CA GLY A 253 -26.60 -6.46 27.01
C GLY A 253 -26.01 -6.09 25.65
N ASP A 254 -26.79 -5.38 24.83
CA ASP A 254 -26.42 -4.95 23.48
C ASP A 254 -25.41 -3.82 23.46
N LYS A 255 -24.71 -3.69 22.33
CA LYS A 255 -24.05 -2.44 21.99
C LYS A 255 -25.03 -1.37 21.51
N GLY A 256 -24.63 -0.10 21.61
CA GLY A 256 -25.35 1.00 20.97
C GLY A 256 -25.27 0.94 19.44
N GLU A 257 -26.21 1.60 18.77
CA GLU A 257 -26.16 1.80 17.31
C GLU A 257 -24.93 2.61 16.92
N LEU A 258 -24.22 2.20 15.87
CA LEU A 258 -22.91 2.73 15.46
C LEU A 258 -22.96 3.29 14.04
N VAL A 259 -22.36 4.48 13.85
CA VAL A 259 -21.98 4.99 12.53
C VAL A 259 -20.49 5.33 12.53
N ILE A 260 -19.80 5.05 11.42
CA ILE A 260 -18.39 5.36 11.24
C ILE A 260 -18.24 6.31 10.06
N LYS A 261 -17.68 7.50 10.31
CA LYS A 261 -17.35 8.53 9.31
C LYS A 261 -18.49 8.79 8.32
N LYS A 262 -19.72 8.88 8.82
CA LYS A 262 -20.90 9.19 8.01
C LYS A 262 -20.96 10.69 7.73
N GLU A 263 -21.17 11.06 6.47
CA GLU A 263 -21.22 12.46 6.02
C GLU A 263 -22.55 13.14 6.39
N TYR A 264 -22.48 14.39 6.83
CA TYR A 264 -23.63 15.27 7.08
C TYR A 264 -23.38 16.67 6.52
N ALA A 265 -24.38 17.22 5.83
CA ALA A 265 -24.41 18.62 5.46
C ALA A 265 -24.73 19.49 6.68
N VAL A 266 -24.00 20.59 6.84
CA VAL A 266 -24.15 21.53 7.96
C VAL A 266 -24.08 22.97 7.47
N THR A 267 -24.57 23.90 8.29
CA THR A 267 -24.46 25.34 8.01
C THR A 267 -23.26 25.90 8.77
N PRO A 268 -22.34 26.64 8.12
CA PRO A 268 -21.26 27.32 8.82
C PRO A 268 -21.78 28.20 9.98
N GLY A 269 -21.11 28.16 11.13
CA GLY A 269 -21.50 28.91 12.31
C GLY A 269 -22.70 28.34 13.09
N SER A 270 -23.38 27.30 12.60
CA SER A 270 -24.52 26.70 13.31
C SER A 270 -24.07 25.95 14.57
N THR A 271 -24.97 25.89 15.55
CA THR A 271 -24.74 25.21 16.81
C THR A 271 -25.62 23.98 16.93
N HIS A 272 -25.04 22.86 17.34
CA HIS A 272 -25.74 21.59 17.55
C HIS A 272 -25.49 21.08 18.96
N ALA A 273 -26.58 20.84 19.69
CA ALA A 273 -26.52 20.18 20.99
C ALA A 273 -26.15 18.70 20.81
N ILE A 274 -25.21 18.23 21.63
CA ILE A 274 -24.75 16.84 21.69
C ILE A 274 -25.20 16.24 23.02
N THR A 275 -25.99 15.18 22.92
CA THR A 275 -26.36 14.33 24.06
C THR A 275 -25.67 12.98 23.90
N ILE A 276 -24.82 12.63 24.84
CA ILE A 276 -24.16 11.32 24.88
C ILE A 276 -25.07 10.33 25.59
N GLY A 277 -25.37 9.24 24.89
CA GLY A 277 -26.16 8.14 25.44
C GLY A 277 -25.46 7.48 26.61
N THR A 278 -26.08 7.46 27.79
CA THR A 278 -25.54 6.75 28.96
C THR A 278 -25.69 5.25 28.78
N GLY A 279 -24.73 4.48 29.28
CA GLY A 279 -24.84 3.03 29.35
C GLY A 279 -25.95 2.58 30.31
N GLY A 280 -26.51 1.40 30.06
CA GLY A 280 -27.49 0.74 30.90
C GLY A 280 -26.87 0.29 32.24
N TYR A 281 -27.59 0.56 33.33
CA TYR A 281 -27.22 0.20 34.70
C TYR A 281 -28.45 0.14 35.61
N ILE A 282 -28.51 -0.85 36.50
CA ILE A 282 -29.54 -0.95 37.54
C ILE A 282 -29.13 -0.19 38.82
N PRO A 283 -30.03 0.57 39.47
CA PRO A 283 -31.49 0.50 39.33
C PRO A 283 -32.10 1.46 38.29
N SER A 284 -31.29 2.22 37.54
CA SER A 284 -31.76 3.32 36.69
C SER A 284 -32.53 2.85 35.44
N ALA A 285 -31.86 2.14 34.53
CA ALA A 285 -32.44 1.63 33.30
C ALA A 285 -31.55 0.53 32.72
N LYS A 286 -32.15 -0.58 32.26
CA LYS A 286 -31.37 -1.67 31.64
C LYS A 286 -30.90 -1.32 30.23
N ASP A 287 -31.70 -0.57 29.49
CA ASP A 287 -31.34 -0.14 28.14
C ASP A 287 -30.37 1.04 28.20
N GLY A 288 -29.39 1.02 27.32
CA GLY A 288 -28.58 2.19 27.00
C GLY A 288 -29.45 3.31 26.44
N LYS A 289 -29.04 4.55 26.69
CA LYS A 289 -29.73 5.74 26.16
C LYS A 289 -29.19 6.11 24.79
N PRO A 290 -30.01 6.77 23.94
CA PRO A 290 -29.60 7.19 22.62
C PRO A 290 -28.52 8.29 22.67
N THR A 291 -27.63 8.28 21.69
CA THR A 291 -26.70 9.39 21.42
C THR A 291 -27.29 10.28 20.32
N ILE A 292 -27.42 11.58 20.58
CA ILE A 292 -28.16 12.52 19.73
C ILE A 292 -27.29 13.74 19.43
N MET A 293 -27.26 14.17 18.17
CA MET A 293 -26.68 15.44 17.72
C MET A 293 -27.74 16.25 16.98
N GLY A 294 -28.43 17.14 17.71
CA GLY A 294 -29.55 17.91 17.20
C GLY A 294 -30.52 17.06 16.35
N THR A 295 -30.83 17.54 15.14
CA THR A 295 -31.60 16.79 14.13
C THR A 295 -30.72 16.03 13.13
N LEU A 296 -29.40 16.11 13.24
CA LEU A 296 -28.46 15.50 12.28
C LEU A 296 -28.36 14.00 12.51
N LEU A 297 -28.30 13.57 13.77
CA LEU A 297 -28.04 12.18 14.11
C LEU A 297 -28.79 11.78 15.39
N THR A 298 -29.43 10.62 15.35
CA THR A 298 -29.95 9.93 16.53
C THR A 298 -29.56 8.46 16.38
N LEU A 299 -28.77 7.98 17.34
CA LEU A 299 -28.34 6.59 17.42
C LEU A 299 -29.00 5.96 18.63
N SER A 300 -29.71 4.86 18.43
CA SER A 300 -30.36 4.13 19.50
C SER A 300 -29.34 3.57 20.48
N GLY A 301 -29.69 3.53 21.78
CA GLY A 301 -28.92 2.79 22.76
C GLY A 301 -29.15 1.28 22.61
N GLY A 302 -28.22 0.48 23.14
CA GLY A 302 -28.35 -0.97 23.18
C GLY A 302 -29.41 -1.42 24.18
N LEU A 303 -30.19 -2.45 23.86
CA LEU A 303 -31.13 -3.05 24.80
C LEU A 303 -30.41 -3.78 25.93
N GLY A 304 -31.01 -3.76 27.12
CA GLY A 304 -30.53 -4.56 28.23
C GLY A 304 -30.79 -6.05 28.03
N GLY A 305 -29.86 -6.88 28.48
CA GLY A 305 -30.07 -8.31 28.62
C GLY A 305 -31.21 -8.60 29.60
N THR A 306 -31.97 -9.66 29.34
CA THR A 306 -33.01 -10.06 30.30
C THR A 306 -32.45 -10.81 31.48
N ASP A 307 -33.06 -10.56 32.62
CA ASP A 307 -32.82 -11.37 33.80
C ASP A 307 -33.33 -12.77 33.55
N ALA A 308 -32.57 -13.74 34.03
CA ALA A 308 -33.04 -15.10 34.09
C ALA A 308 -34.09 -15.25 35.19
N THR A 309 -35.05 -16.14 34.97
CA THR A 309 -36.00 -16.57 35.99
C THR A 309 -35.67 -17.99 36.43
N SER A 310 -36.28 -18.47 37.52
CA SER A 310 -36.09 -19.84 38.00
C SER A 310 -36.49 -20.93 37.00
N ARG A 311 -37.16 -20.58 35.89
CA ARG A 311 -37.60 -21.52 34.84
C ARG A 311 -37.07 -21.20 33.44
N THR A 312 -36.56 -20.00 33.21
CA THR A 312 -36.13 -19.54 31.88
C THR A 312 -34.79 -18.83 31.98
N ASN A 313 -33.85 -19.16 31.11
CA ASN A 313 -32.58 -18.45 31.06
C ASN A 313 -32.79 -17.02 30.57
N GLY A 314 -31.90 -16.12 30.98
CA GLY A 314 -31.89 -14.78 30.43
C GLY A 314 -31.54 -14.85 28.94
N THR A 315 -32.35 -14.23 28.10
CA THR A 315 -32.02 -14.04 26.69
C THR A 315 -31.23 -12.74 26.52
N GLY A 316 -30.20 -12.79 25.68
CA GLY A 316 -29.67 -11.56 25.09
C GLY A 316 -30.76 -10.98 24.19
N HIS A 317 -31.05 -9.69 24.32
CA HIS A 317 -31.90 -8.98 23.37
C HIS A 317 -31.00 -8.34 22.30
N GLY A 318 -31.52 -8.17 21.07
CA GLY A 318 -30.88 -7.35 20.04
C GLY A 318 -30.40 -8.02 18.76
N SER A 319 -30.42 -7.24 17.68
CA SER A 319 -30.07 -7.59 16.30
C SER A 319 -28.56 -7.77 16.06
N ALA A 320 -27.71 -7.56 17.07
CA ALA A 320 -26.26 -7.57 16.96
C ALA A 320 -25.59 -8.34 18.11
N GLY A 321 -26.06 -9.56 18.35
CA GLY A 321 -25.18 -10.64 18.78
C GLY A 321 -24.77 -10.68 20.24
N ASN A 322 -25.70 -10.72 21.18
CA ASN A 322 -25.37 -11.04 22.57
C ASN A 322 -25.50 -12.52 22.88
N GLY A 323 -24.77 -12.96 23.90
CA GLY A 323 -24.92 -14.28 24.46
C GLY A 323 -26.20 -14.44 25.28
N GLY A 324 -26.96 -15.52 25.04
CA GLY A 324 -27.94 -16.00 26.02
C GLY A 324 -27.26 -16.64 27.23
N GLY A 325 -27.92 -16.60 28.39
CA GLY A 325 -27.45 -17.32 29.57
C GLY A 325 -27.58 -18.84 29.43
N GLY A 326 -26.71 -19.57 30.13
CA GLY A 326 -26.69 -21.02 30.19
C GLY A 326 -27.81 -21.57 31.06
N SER A 327 -28.33 -22.74 30.68
CA SER A 327 -29.32 -23.51 31.45
C SER A 327 -28.60 -24.29 32.55
N TYR A 328 -29.04 -24.24 33.81
CA TYR A 328 -28.81 -25.29 34.82
C TYR A 328 -27.46 -26.06 34.75
N GLY A 329 -26.32 -25.36 34.79
CA GLY A 329 -25.00 -26.00 34.73
C GLY A 329 -24.41 -26.09 33.32
N ASP A 330 -24.94 -25.32 32.37
CA ASP A 330 -24.36 -25.05 31.06
C ASP A 330 -23.66 -23.69 31.04
N SER A 331 -22.70 -23.54 30.12
CA SER A 331 -22.06 -22.25 29.89
C SER A 331 -23.02 -21.27 29.21
N GLY A 332 -22.89 -19.99 29.55
CA GLY A 332 -23.49 -18.93 28.77
C GLY A 332 -22.91 -18.90 27.35
N LYS A 333 -23.65 -18.27 26.45
CA LYS A 333 -23.19 -18.07 25.08
C LYS A 333 -22.27 -16.85 25.05
N ALA A 334 -21.26 -16.89 24.19
CA ALA A 334 -20.54 -15.69 23.81
C ALA A 334 -21.47 -14.80 22.98
N ALA A 335 -21.19 -13.51 22.99
CA ALA A 335 -21.73 -12.60 22.00
C ALA A 335 -21.23 -13.01 20.59
N THR A 336 -22.09 -12.89 19.58
CA THR A 336 -21.81 -13.35 18.21
C THR A 336 -21.11 -12.31 17.36
N ASP A 337 -20.94 -11.09 17.87
CA ASP A 337 -20.12 -10.10 17.23
C ASP A 337 -18.63 -10.39 17.47
N VAL A 338 -17.79 -9.95 16.53
CA VAL A 338 -16.35 -10.29 16.51
C VAL A 338 -15.62 -9.82 17.78
N ASN A 339 -16.16 -8.81 18.46
CA ASN A 339 -15.60 -8.24 19.70
C ASN A 339 -16.55 -8.40 20.87
N GLY A 340 -17.41 -9.42 20.80
CA GLY A 340 -18.32 -9.76 21.87
C GLY A 340 -17.62 -10.25 23.12
N GLY A 341 -18.29 -10.07 24.25
CA GLY A 341 -17.93 -10.74 25.49
C GLY A 341 -18.01 -12.27 25.34
N ALA A 342 -17.14 -12.98 26.04
CA ALA A 342 -17.24 -14.41 26.20
C ALA A 342 -18.44 -14.77 27.09
N GLY A 343 -19.01 -15.96 26.89
CA GLY A 343 -19.99 -16.50 27.80
C GLY A 343 -19.33 -16.98 29.10
N GLY A 344 -20.02 -16.81 30.22
CA GLY A 344 -19.59 -17.38 31.49
C GLY A 344 -19.57 -18.90 31.43
N ALA A 345 -18.60 -19.53 32.08
CA ALA A 345 -18.56 -20.97 32.18
C ALA A 345 -19.64 -21.49 33.13
N LYS A 346 -19.96 -22.77 32.95
CA LYS A 346 -20.89 -23.49 33.81
C LYS A 346 -20.39 -23.62 35.24
N GLY A 347 -21.33 -23.66 36.17
CA GLY A 347 -21.10 -24.20 37.50
C GLY A 347 -20.75 -25.69 37.45
N VAL A 348 -19.90 -26.14 38.37
CA VAL A 348 -19.44 -27.53 38.41
C VAL A 348 -20.58 -28.47 38.83
N LYS A 349 -20.83 -29.52 38.02
CA LYS A 349 -21.80 -30.60 38.31
C LYS A 349 -21.10 -31.71 39.08
N GLU A 350 -21.27 -31.73 40.40
CA GLU A 350 -20.71 -32.77 41.27
C GLU A 350 -21.82 -33.65 41.89
N PRO A 351 -21.65 -34.99 41.95
CA PRO A 351 -22.53 -35.86 42.70
C PRO A 351 -22.30 -35.65 44.21
N VAL A 352 -23.37 -35.33 44.95
CA VAL A 352 -23.34 -35.32 46.40
C VAL A 352 -24.32 -36.39 46.88
N SER A 353 -23.80 -37.41 47.57
CA SER A 353 -24.62 -38.50 48.16
C SER A 353 -25.56 -39.20 47.16
N GLY A 354 -25.04 -39.60 46.00
CA GLY A 354 -25.82 -40.37 45.01
C GLY A 354 -26.84 -39.58 44.19
N THR A 355 -27.06 -38.29 44.50
CA THR A 355 -27.93 -37.39 43.73
C THR A 355 -27.09 -36.44 42.89
N GLN A 356 -27.40 -36.31 41.59
CA GLN A 356 -26.73 -35.35 40.72
C GLN A 356 -27.29 -33.95 40.97
N TYR A 357 -26.49 -33.09 41.59
CA TYR A 357 -26.80 -31.67 41.73
C TYR A 357 -26.23 -30.93 40.53
N ASN A 358 -26.99 -30.00 39.95
CA ASN A 358 -26.51 -29.18 38.84
C ASN A 358 -25.99 -27.83 39.34
N GLY A 359 -24.81 -27.45 38.85
CA GLY A 359 -24.27 -26.11 39.05
C GLY A 359 -25.15 -25.04 38.41
N GLY A 360 -24.87 -23.78 38.68
CA GLY A 360 -25.54 -22.66 38.03
C GLY A 360 -25.15 -22.52 36.56
N GLY A 361 -26.03 -21.92 35.76
CA GLY A 361 -25.72 -21.56 34.37
C GLY A 361 -24.79 -20.36 34.29
N GLY A 362 -23.87 -20.31 33.32
CA GLY A 362 -23.06 -19.13 33.04
C GLY A 362 -23.86 -18.00 32.39
N GLY A 363 -23.52 -16.74 32.67
CA GLY A 363 -24.14 -15.58 32.03
C GLY A 363 -23.69 -15.40 30.58
N GLY A 364 -24.46 -14.69 29.77
CA GLY A 364 -24.13 -14.40 28.38
C GLY A 364 -23.13 -13.25 28.21
N GLY A 365 -22.32 -13.27 27.16
CA GLY A 365 -21.45 -12.15 26.81
C GLY A 365 -22.22 -10.95 26.24
N GLY A 366 -21.79 -9.73 26.57
CA GLY A 366 -22.35 -8.48 26.04
C GLY A 366 -21.76 -8.09 24.67
N GLY A 367 -22.41 -7.17 23.96
CA GLY A 367 -21.99 -6.71 22.64
C GLY A 367 -20.78 -5.77 22.66
N GLY A 368 -19.92 -5.89 21.66
CA GLY A 368 -18.72 -5.09 21.48
C GLY A 368 -18.98 -3.64 21.08
N GLY A 369 -18.22 -2.73 21.67
CA GLY A 369 -18.29 -1.29 21.43
C GLY A 369 -17.21 -0.80 20.47
N ILE A 370 -16.84 0.46 20.62
CA ILE A 370 -15.71 1.08 19.94
C ILE A 370 -14.74 1.69 20.96
N ASP A 371 -13.45 1.60 20.67
CA ASP A 371 -12.39 2.34 21.37
C ASP A 371 -11.72 3.32 20.41
N PHE A 372 -11.11 4.35 20.97
CA PHE A 372 -10.40 5.36 20.20
C PHE A 372 -9.06 5.71 20.83
N ASP A 373 -7.98 5.44 20.09
CA ASP A 373 -6.64 5.96 20.35
C ASP A 373 -6.33 7.08 19.33
N GLY A 374 -7.07 8.19 19.41
CA GLY A 374 -6.87 9.33 18.50
C GLY A 374 -7.59 9.21 17.13
N GLU A 375 -6.83 9.09 16.03
CA GLU A 375 -7.39 9.05 14.64
C GLU A 375 -7.95 7.67 14.22
N GLN A 376 -7.63 6.60 14.97
CA GLN A 376 -8.01 5.22 14.67
C GLN A 376 -9.13 4.77 15.62
N SER A 377 -10.22 4.22 15.06
CA SER A 377 -11.22 3.48 15.83
C SER A 377 -10.81 2.01 15.89
N SER A 378 -10.60 1.47 17.09
CA SER A 378 -10.47 0.03 17.31
C SER A 378 -11.80 -0.52 17.85
N ALA A 379 -12.02 -1.82 17.73
CA ALA A 379 -13.19 -2.42 18.32
C ALA A 379 -12.96 -2.65 19.82
N ALA A 380 -13.95 -2.31 20.63
CA ALA A 380 -13.91 -2.57 22.07
C ALA A 380 -14.68 -3.84 22.41
N LYS A 381 -14.22 -4.54 23.45
CA LYS A 381 -14.83 -5.80 23.86
C LYS A 381 -16.11 -5.56 24.66
N GLY A 382 -17.13 -6.38 24.43
CA GLY A 382 -18.28 -6.48 25.31
C GLY A 382 -17.92 -7.15 26.65
N GLY A 383 -18.75 -6.97 27.67
CA GLY A 383 -18.52 -7.55 28.99
C GLY A 383 -18.66 -9.07 28.98
N ASP A 384 -17.74 -9.78 29.63
CA ASP A 384 -17.80 -11.24 29.77
C ASP A 384 -18.93 -11.67 30.73
N GLY A 385 -19.54 -12.81 30.43
CA GLY A 385 -20.59 -13.39 31.26
C GLY A 385 -20.07 -13.94 32.58
N GLY A 386 -20.86 -13.78 33.63
CA GLY A 386 -20.57 -14.28 34.96
C GLY A 386 -20.58 -15.82 35.03
N GLN A 387 -19.70 -16.38 35.84
CA GLN A 387 -19.57 -17.81 36.07
C GLN A 387 -20.75 -18.34 36.89
N GLY A 388 -21.27 -19.51 36.52
CA GLY A 388 -22.31 -20.19 37.28
C GLY A 388 -21.82 -20.66 38.65
N GLY A 389 -22.68 -20.57 39.67
CA GLY A 389 -22.36 -20.99 41.04
C GLY A 389 -22.08 -22.49 41.15
N LYS A 390 -21.18 -22.88 42.07
CA LYS A 390 -20.87 -24.29 42.35
C LYS A 390 -21.92 -24.90 43.29
N ASN A 391 -22.12 -26.21 43.22
CA ASN A 391 -23.04 -26.93 44.10
C ASN A 391 -22.70 -26.76 45.59
N THR A 392 -21.42 -26.82 45.97
CA THR A 392 -20.96 -26.79 47.37
C THR A 392 -20.68 -25.37 47.89
N GLY A 393 -21.66 -24.48 47.79
CA GLY A 393 -21.60 -23.15 48.42
C GLY A 393 -20.80 -22.09 47.66
N GLY A 394 -20.54 -22.28 46.36
CA GLY A 394 -19.88 -21.28 45.52
C GLY A 394 -20.87 -20.25 44.97
N TYR A 395 -20.62 -18.97 45.23
CA TYR A 395 -21.41 -17.87 44.68
C TYR A 395 -21.26 -17.77 43.16
N ALA A 396 -22.37 -17.46 42.49
CA ALA A 396 -22.32 -17.08 41.08
C ALA A 396 -21.63 -15.73 40.94
N SER A 397 -20.79 -15.56 39.91
CA SER A 397 -20.11 -14.28 39.70
C SER A 397 -21.00 -13.31 38.92
N SER A 398 -20.76 -12.02 39.14
CA SER A 398 -21.32 -10.99 38.27
C SER A 398 -20.72 -11.09 36.88
N GLY A 399 -21.47 -10.62 35.88
CA GLY A 399 -20.92 -10.33 34.56
C GLY A 399 -20.05 -9.07 34.59
N GLU A 400 -19.11 -8.98 33.67
CA GLU A 400 -18.21 -7.85 33.55
C GLU A 400 -18.88 -6.68 32.82
N ASN A 401 -18.41 -5.46 33.12
CA ASN A 401 -18.82 -4.29 32.36
C ASN A 401 -18.21 -4.34 30.96
N GLY A 402 -18.84 -3.71 29.98
CA GLY A 402 -18.22 -3.53 28.66
C GLY A 402 -16.90 -2.74 28.76
N SER A 403 -15.97 -2.90 27.81
CA SER A 403 -14.63 -2.28 27.94
C SER A 403 -14.53 -0.87 27.34
N GLY A 404 -15.22 -0.61 26.22
CA GLY A 404 -15.15 0.67 25.50
C GLY A 404 -16.50 1.30 25.19
N TYR A 405 -16.53 2.42 24.46
CA TYR A 405 -17.75 3.22 24.27
C TYR A 405 -18.87 2.43 23.59
N GLY A 406 -20.08 2.58 24.12
CA GLY A 406 -21.29 1.93 23.64
C GLY A 406 -21.29 0.40 23.76
N SER A 407 -20.29 -0.22 24.41
CA SER A 407 -20.27 -1.66 24.65
C SER A 407 -21.31 -2.09 25.68
N GLY A 408 -21.88 -3.27 25.49
CA GLY A 408 -22.84 -3.89 26.40
C GLY A 408 -22.19 -4.67 27.53
N GLY A 409 -22.87 -4.77 28.67
CA GLY A 409 -22.42 -5.53 29.83
C GLY A 409 -22.71 -7.03 29.73
N GLY A 410 -21.87 -7.86 30.35
CA GLY A 410 -22.07 -9.30 30.43
C GLY A 410 -23.18 -9.68 31.40
N GLY A 411 -23.94 -10.73 31.11
CA GLY A 411 -24.98 -11.28 31.98
C GLY A 411 -24.39 -11.94 33.23
N GLY A 412 -25.13 -11.93 34.33
CA GLY A 412 -24.70 -12.55 35.59
C GLY A 412 -24.87 -14.08 35.59
N GLY A 413 -24.02 -14.78 36.33
CA GLY A 413 -24.12 -16.22 36.50
C GLY A 413 -25.33 -16.62 37.35
N GLY A 414 -25.93 -17.77 37.04
CA GLY A 414 -26.98 -18.38 37.83
C GLY A 414 -26.45 -19.12 39.05
N MET A 415 -27.31 -19.30 40.06
CA MET A 415 -26.91 -19.85 41.36
C MET A 415 -26.69 -21.37 41.34
N GLY A 416 -25.83 -21.92 42.21
CA GLY A 416 -25.73 -23.38 42.41
C GLY A 416 -26.88 -23.94 43.27
N SER A 417 -27.22 -25.22 43.12
CA SER A 417 -28.40 -25.83 43.77
C SER A 417 -28.35 -25.89 45.31
N SER A 418 -27.17 -26.01 45.92
CA SER A 418 -27.02 -26.13 47.40
C SER A 418 -26.50 -24.86 48.08
N ALA A 419 -26.45 -23.73 47.37
CA ALA A 419 -26.04 -22.47 47.96
C ALA A 419 -27.18 -21.84 48.80
N SER A 420 -26.80 -21.14 49.88
CA SER A 420 -27.70 -20.65 50.95
C SER A 420 -28.20 -19.21 50.77
N SER A 421 -27.61 -18.43 49.85
CA SER A 421 -28.15 -17.12 49.46
C SER A 421 -29.27 -17.27 48.42
N LEU A 422 -30.02 -16.19 48.16
CA LEU A 422 -31.23 -16.23 47.31
C LEU A 422 -31.05 -15.56 45.95
N LEU A 423 -29.82 -15.23 45.53
CA LEU A 423 -29.62 -14.27 44.45
C LEU A 423 -28.49 -14.68 43.50
N GLY A 424 -28.82 -14.81 42.21
CA GLY A 424 -27.83 -14.95 41.14
C GLY A 424 -26.99 -13.69 40.93
N GLY A 425 -25.90 -13.84 40.19
CA GLY A 425 -24.95 -12.76 39.89
C GLY A 425 -25.62 -11.59 39.18
N TYR A 426 -25.17 -10.37 39.47
CA TYR A 426 -25.61 -9.19 38.73
C TYR A 426 -24.97 -9.20 37.34
N GLY A 427 -25.63 -8.65 36.33
CA GLY A 427 -24.92 -8.35 35.08
C GLY A 427 -24.06 -7.10 35.22
N GLY A 428 -23.14 -6.94 34.27
CA GLY A 428 -22.29 -5.76 34.14
C GLY A 428 -23.03 -4.58 33.52
N SER A 429 -22.53 -3.38 33.77
CA SER A 429 -23.02 -2.16 33.13
C SER A 429 -22.57 -2.05 31.68
N GLY A 430 -23.45 -1.48 30.86
CA GLY A 430 -23.07 -0.97 29.55
C GLY A 430 -22.26 0.31 29.68
N LYS A 431 -21.51 0.66 28.63
CA LYS A 431 -20.72 1.88 28.58
C LYS A 431 -21.45 2.99 27.86
N ASN A 432 -21.12 4.23 28.23
CA ASN A 432 -21.64 5.42 27.57
C ASN A 432 -21.21 5.44 26.09
N GLY A 433 -22.01 6.10 25.26
CA GLY A 433 -21.67 6.40 23.88
C GLY A 433 -20.53 7.41 23.75
N ILE A 434 -20.23 7.77 22.50
CA ILE A 434 -19.27 8.81 22.15
C ILE A 434 -19.68 9.45 20.83
N VAL A 435 -19.29 10.70 20.61
CA VAL A 435 -19.37 11.37 19.30
C VAL A 435 -18.00 11.98 18.98
N ILE A 436 -17.47 11.68 17.80
CA ILE A 436 -16.28 12.32 17.25
C ILE A 436 -16.65 12.93 15.90
N ILE A 437 -16.37 14.22 15.76
CA ILE A 437 -16.64 14.97 14.54
C ILE A 437 -15.32 15.27 13.84
N TYR A 438 -15.28 15.09 12.53
CA TYR A 438 -14.16 15.41 11.68
C TYR A 438 -14.54 16.44 10.61
N THR A 439 -13.62 17.35 10.30
CA THR A 439 -13.55 18.02 8.99
C THR A 439 -12.65 17.19 8.08
N GLY A 440 -12.97 17.00 6.79
CA GLY A 440 -12.02 16.37 5.87
C GLY A 440 -12.67 15.79 4.62
N ILE A 441 -11.87 15.09 3.81
CA ILE A 441 -12.30 14.36 2.61
C ILE A 441 -11.97 12.89 2.86
N ASN A 442 -12.95 11.99 2.71
CA ASN A 442 -12.67 10.58 2.50
C ASN A 442 -12.33 10.37 1.04
N ILE A 443 -11.16 9.80 0.75
CA ILE A 443 -10.92 9.21 -0.55
C ILE A 443 -10.62 7.75 -0.27
N VAL A 444 -11.69 6.96 -0.33
CA VAL A 444 -11.56 5.51 -0.32
C VAL A 444 -10.78 5.15 -1.57
N GLY A 445 -9.64 4.49 -1.35
CA GLY A 445 -8.75 3.97 -2.40
C GLY A 445 -9.41 2.91 -3.25
#